data_AF-A0A955XV92-F1
#
_entry.id   AF-A0A955XV92-F1
#
_cell.length_a   1.000
_cell.length_b   1.000
_cell.length_c   1.000
_cell.angle_alpha   90.00
_cell.angle_beta   90.00
_cell.angle_gamma   90.00
#
_symmetry.space_group_name_H-M   'P 1'
#
loop_
_entity.id
_entity.type
_entity.pdbx_description
1 polymer ?
#
loop_
_entity_poly.entity_id
_entity_poly.type
_entity_poly.pdbx_seq_one_letter_code
_entity_poly.pdbx_strand_id
1 'polypeptide(L)' 'GSGQVAELSPILMSTACLPCHGDENHLIPALNEPLHRLYPDDQATGFEEGEVRGYFWAQSTP' A
#
# COMPACT_ATOMS: atom_id res chain seq x y z
N GLY A 1 -31.08 18.13 8.01
CA GLY A 1 -30.29 17.35 8.99
C GLY A 1 -28.90 17.21 8.43
N SER A 2 -27.88 17.60 9.17
CA SER A 2 -26.48 17.60 8.73
C SER A 2 -25.91 16.17 8.77
N GLY A 3 -26.17 15.39 7.73
CA GLY A 3 -25.57 14.06 7.59
C GLY A 3 -24.13 14.17 7.11
N GLN A 4 -23.21 13.46 7.75
CA GLN A 4 -21.85 13.28 7.24
C GLN A 4 -21.86 12.15 6.20
N VAL A 5 -21.14 12.34 5.10
CA VAL A 5 -20.91 11.30 4.09
C VAL A 5 -19.47 10.83 4.22
N ALA A 6 -19.25 9.51 4.17
CA ALA A 6 -17.92 8.93 4.14
C ALA A 6 -17.80 7.95 2.96
N GLU A 7 -16.64 7.95 2.32
CA GLU A 7 -16.28 7.06 1.21
C GLU A 7 -15.02 6.28 1.60
N LEU A 8 -15.03 4.97 1.29
CA LEU A 8 -13.92 4.06 1.45
C LEU A 8 -13.62 3.41 0.09
N SER A 9 -12.41 3.58 -0.41
CA SER A 9 -11.99 3.06 -1.71
C SER A 9 -10.73 2.20 -1.58
N PRO A 10 -10.73 0.94 -2.05
CA PRO A 10 -9.59 0.05 -1.92
C PRO A 10 -8.42 0.49 -2.80
N ILE A 11 -7.22 0.28 -2.30
CA ILE A 11 -5.96 0.40 -3.04
C ILE A 11 -5.55 -1.02 -3.41
N LEU A 12 -5.71 -1.38 -4.68
CA LEU A 12 -5.30 -2.67 -5.19
C LEU A 12 -3.86 -2.59 -5.70
N MET A 13 -3.09 -3.65 -5.44
CA MET A 13 -1.75 -3.81 -5.98
C MET A 13 -1.80 -3.99 -7.50
N SER A 14 -1.01 -3.18 -8.20
CA SER A 14 -0.73 -3.38 -9.62
C SER A 14 0.66 -3.95 -9.80
N THR A 15 0.97 -4.50 -10.97
CA THR A 15 2.32 -4.99 -11.31
C THR A 15 3.41 -3.93 -11.03
N ALA A 16 3.11 -2.64 -11.23
CA ALA A 16 4.07 -1.55 -11.01
C ALA A 16 4.40 -1.30 -9.52
N CYS A 17 3.60 -1.84 -8.59
CA CYS A 17 3.80 -1.70 -7.16
C CYS A 17 4.76 -2.76 -6.58
N LEU A 18 4.82 -3.94 -7.19
CA LEU A 18 5.55 -5.10 -6.70
C LEU A 18 7.08 -4.93 -6.60
N PRO A 19 7.75 -4.10 -7.41
CA PRO A 19 9.19 -3.88 -7.26
C PRO A 19 9.63 -3.33 -5.89
N CYS A 20 8.69 -2.77 -5.11
CA CYS A 20 8.93 -2.27 -3.76
C CYS A 20 8.05 -2.94 -2.69
N HIS A 21 6.87 -3.45 -3.06
CA HIS A 21 5.88 -3.99 -2.13
C HIS A 21 5.60 -5.50 -2.31
N GLY A 22 6.21 -6.14 -3.30
CA GLY A 22 6.04 -7.56 -3.54
C GLY A 22 6.81 -8.45 -2.56
N ASP A 23 6.77 -9.76 -2.80
CA ASP A 23 7.64 -10.71 -2.10
C ASP A 23 9.13 -10.57 -2.51
N GLU A 24 10.01 -11.33 -1.87
CA GLU A 24 11.46 -11.30 -2.14
C GLU A 24 11.84 -11.58 -3.61
N ASN A 25 10.97 -12.24 -4.39
CA ASN A 25 11.19 -12.51 -5.80
C ASN A 25 10.90 -11.28 -6.69
N HIS A 26 10.05 -10.36 -6.21
CA HIS A 26 9.66 -9.15 -6.93
C HIS A 26 10.49 -7.92 -6.57
N LEU A 27 11.06 -7.88 -5.36
CA LEU A 27 11.78 -6.69 -4.88
C LEU A 27 13.04 -6.40 -5.69
N ILE A 28 13.26 -5.13 -6.00
CA ILE A 28 14.51 -4.68 -6.65
C ILE A 28 15.66 -4.88 -5.66
N PRO A 29 16.69 -5.69 -5.98
CA PRO A 29 17.76 -5.98 -5.02
C PRO A 29 18.49 -4.74 -4.48
N ALA A 30 18.61 -3.69 -5.32
CA ALA A 30 19.22 -2.42 -4.95
C ALA A 30 18.44 -1.63 -3.89
N LEU A 31 17.16 -1.96 -3.66
CA LEU A 31 16.30 -1.30 -2.68
C LEU A 31 16.27 -2.02 -1.33
N ASN A 32 16.70 -3.29 -1.25
CA ASN A 32 16.62 -4.08 -0.01
C ASN A 32 17.34 -3.42 1.17
N GLU A 33 18.58 -2.97 0.98
CA GLU A 33 19.39 -2.35 2.04
C GLU A 33 18.87 -0.95 2.43
N PRO A 34 18.55 -0.04 1.48
CA PRO A 34 17.91 1.23 1.80
C PRO A 34 16.56 1.08 2.50
N LEU A 35 15.70 0.15 2.07
CA LEU A 35 14.36 -0.04 2.65
C LEU A 35 14.46 -0.56 4.08
N HIS A 36 15.24 -1.61 4.36
CA HIS A 36 15.43 -2.11 5.73
C HIS A 36 16.05 -1.07 6.67
N ARG A 37 16.95 -0.21 6.15
CA ARG A 37 17.57 0.85 6.96
C ARG A 37 16.60 1.99 7.28
N LEU A 38 15.81 2.43 6.30
CA LEU A 38 14.92 3.58 6.45
C LEU A 38 13.57 3.22 7.09
N TYR A 39 13.12 1.97 6.89
CA TYR A 39 11.85 1.44 7.35
C TYR A 39 12.08 0.04 7.98
N PRO A 40 12.77 -0.04 9.13
CA PRO A 40 13.13 -1.32 9.76
C PRO A 40 11.93 -2.16 10.18
N ASP A 41 10.78 -1.52 10.41
CA ASP A 41 9.52 -2.16 10.79
C ASP A 41 8.52 -2.15 9.63
N ASP A 42 8.98 -2.09 8.37
CA ASP A 42 8.09 -2.09 7.21
C ASP A 42 7.24 -3.37 7.20
N GLN A 43 5.93 -3.19 7.02
CA GLN A 43 4.93 -4.27 6.88
C GLN A 43 4.23 -4.17 5.52
N ALA A 44 4.68 -3.26 4.66
CA ALA A 44 4.10 -2.99 3.35
C ALA A 44 4.68 -3.88 2.24
N THR A 45 5.15 -5.09 2.55
CA THR A 45 5.83 -5.99 1.60
C THR A 45 5.15 -7.35 1.56
N GLY A 46 5.53 -8.19 0.60
CA GLY A 46 4.98 -9.54 0.46
C GLY A 46 3.64 -9.61 -0.26
N PHE A 47 3.25 -8.54 -0.97
CA PHE A 47 1.99 -8.51 -1.72
C PHE A 47 2.10 -9.21 -3.08
N GLU A 48 0.95 -9.68 -3.58
CA GLU A 48 0.74 -10.11 -4.96
C GLU A 48 -0.10 -9.11 -5.77
N GLU A 49 -0.11 -9.24 -7.09
CA GLU A 49 -0.95 -8.42 -7.96
C GLU A 49 -2.45 -8.63 -7.65
N GLY A 50 -3.20 -7.54 -7.53
CA GLY A 50 -4.64 -7.56 -7.23
C GLY A 50 -4.97 -7.62 -5.74
N GLU A 51 -4.00 -7.84 -4.85
CA GLU A 51 -4.24 -7.81 -3.41
C GLU A 51 -4.57 -6.40 -2.89
N VAL A 52 -5.34 -6.35 -1.80
CA VAL A 52 -5.70 -5.09 -1.14
C VAL A 52 -4.53 -4.62 -0.28
N ARG A 53 -3.88 -3.54 -0.69
CA ARG A 53 -2.83 -2.88 0.09
C ARG A 53 -3.38 -2.11 1.29
N GLY A 54 -4.57 -1.56 1.13
CA GLY A 54 -5.20 -0.65 2.08
C GLY A 54 -6.39 0.05 1.46
N TYR A 55 -6.84 1.14 2.09
CA TYR A 55 -7.99 1.91 1.65
C TYR A 55 -7.72 3.39 1.78
N PHE A 56 -8.16 4.17 0.79
CA PHE A 56 -8.39 5.60 0.98
C PHE A 56 -9.72 5.79 1.71
N TRP A 57 -9.74 6.71 2.67
CA TRP A 57 -10.94 7.15 3.38
C TRP A 57 -11.09 8.67 3.19
N ALA A 58 -12.24 9.10 2.68
CA ALA A 58 -12.67 10.50 2.69
C ALA A 58 -13.97 10.66 3.47
N GLN A 59 -14.12 11.79 4.17
CA GLN A 59 -15.36 12.16 4.87
C GLN A 59 -15.66 13.64 4.66
N SER A 60 -16.93 13.96 4.42
CA SER A 60 -17.41 15.33 4.38
C SER A 60 -18.54 15.54 5.38
N THR A 61 -18.47 16.66 6.09
CA THR A 61 -19.64 17.33 6.66
C THR A 61 -20.23 18.24 5.58
N PRO A 62 -21.55 18.49 5.59
CA PRO A 62 -22.17 19.45 4.68
C PRO A 62 -21.50 20.83 4.71
#